data_AF-A0A9E2GXB4-F1
#
_entry.id   AF-A0A9E2GXB4-F1
#
_cell.length_a   1.000
_cell.length_b   1.000
_cell.length_c   1.000
_cell.angle_alpha   90.00
_cell.angle_beta   90.00
_cell.angle_gamma   90.00
#
_symmetry.space_group_name_H-M   'P 1'
#
loop_
_entity.id
_entity.type
_entity.pdbx_description
1 polymer ?
#
loop_
_entity_poly.entity_id
_entity_poly.type
_entity_poly.pdbx_seq_one_letter_code
_entity_poly.pdbx_strand_id
1 'polypeptide(L)'
;MKSQTQGFLSLCCLFLLLSCDDGPRTAPPACGNGILEAGETCDGADFGPQTCANYGLDAGTLACTAQCTIDLAGCHNEPICGDGVRDPDEACDDADFGDLTCASFGRDAGALACTAACTIDVSGCSDTAVCGNGLKEAGEACDLTDLGGLTCASLGFEEGTLLCAADCTVDTSTCSDGVAICGNDLRESGEVCDGTDLNGRSCISLGYDTGQLACDPGCTAFITSGCTRLEVCTNGIDDDGDTLVDCLDPSCAPDPSCQAGTCTEETVFHDSPPTCGPGLQCSIDENASPACLPDAMFAGGVFYGACGANAECPFGSICMGTSQLDEACLPFCQYETHPDCPGGGICLYSLVGSGLNLCALPDACDPVAGTGCPVPGEGCYLLDPLTGDSLCFTAGTVQTGDPCLGIPDCAPGNTCADPGSGFICVRLCDAATPCVSGTCQMISATLGFCG
;
A
#
# COMPACT_ATOMS: atom_id res chain seq x y z
N MET A 1 38.32 63.64 -33.91
CA MET A 1 37.84 64.64 -34.90
C MET A 1 36.67 65.41 -34.29
N LYS A 2 36.68 66.75 -34.43
CA LYS A 2 35.98 67.83 -33.67
C LYS A 2 36.92 68.44 -32.61
N SER A 3 37.93 69.25 -32.97
CA SER A 3 37.97 70.55 -33.67
C SER A 3 37.68 71.75 -32.74
N GLN A 4 38.74 72.52 -32.48
CA GLN A 4 38.89 73.99 -32.52
C GLN A 4 39.72 74.49 -31.31
N THR A 5 41.02 74.84 -31.39
CA THR A 5 41.78 75.95 -32.06
C THR A 5 41.96 77.19 -31.17
N GLN A 6 43.17 77.79 -31.30
CA GLN A 6 43.64 79.15 -30.97
C GLN A 6 44.34 79.27 -29.60
N GLY A 7 45.63 79.61 -29.45
CA GLY A 7 46.60 80.29 -30.33
C GLY A 7 46.73 81.77 -29.96
N PHE A 8 47.95 82.25 -29.68
CA PHE A 8 48.55 83.60 -29.92
C PHE A 8 49.75 83.81 -28.94
N LEU A 9 51.01 83.85 -29.42
CA LEU A 9 51.80 85.05 -29.86
C LEU A 9 52.13 85.98 -28.68
N SER A 10 53.31 86.58 -28.47
CA SER A 10 54.38 87.11 -29.33
C SER A 10 55.48 87.62 -28.37
N LEU A 11 56.73 87.16 -28.39
CA LEU A 11 57.87 87.59 -29.22
C LEU A 11 58.33 89.06 -29.05
N CYS A 12 59.67 89.17 -28.96
CA CYS A 12 60.54 90.32 -29.30
C CYS A 12 60.71 91.40 -28.21
N CYS A 13 61.84 92.12 -28.09
CA CYS A 13 63.15 92.16 -28.75
C CYS A 13 63.94 93.22 -27.96
N LEU A 14 65.15 92.95 -27.48
CA LEU A 14 66.43 93.23 -28.16
C LEU A 14 66.83 94.73 -28.16
N PHE A 15 67.83 95.07 -27.33
CA PHE A 15 69.12 95.71 -27.70
C PHE A 15 69.65 96.84 -26.75
N LEU A 16 70.92 96.65 -26.30
CA LEU A 16 72.06 97.63 -26.25
C LEU A 16 71.94 98.84 -25.28
N LEU A 17 72.90 99.26 -24.43
CA LEU A 17 74.38 99.18 -24.33
C LEU A 17 74.85 99.73 -22.94
N LEU A 18 76.04 99.25 -22.48
CA LEU A 18 77.04 99.83 -21.54
C LEU A 18 76.64 100.39 -20.15
N SER A 19 77.24 99.81 -19.09
CA SER A 19 78.41 100.41 -18.39
C SER A 19 79.02 99.42 -17.38
N CYS A 20 80.35 99.41 -17.24
CA CYS A 20 81.05 98.73 -16.13
C CYS A 20 81.07 99.67 -14.91
N ASP A 21 80.68 99.15 -13.76
CA ASP A 21 80.93 99.75 -12.44
C ASP A 21 81.55 98.67 -11.53
N ASP A 22 82.77 98.94 -11.06
CA ASP A 22 83.56 98.06 -10.18
C ASP A 22 83.08 98.20 -8.73
N GLY A 23 81.92 97.60 -8.44
CA GLY A 23 81.55 97.20 -7.09
C GLY A 23 82.21 95.87 -6.71
N PRO A 24 82.35 95.53 -5.41
CA PRO A 24 82.73 94.18 -5.02
C PRO A 24 81.73 93.23 -5.66
N ARG A 25 82.20 92.37 -6.57
CA ARG A 25 81.39 91.30 -7.14
C ARG A 25 81.10 90.30 -6.03
N THR A 26 80.11 90.60 -5.19
CA THR A 26 79.35 89.53 -4.54
C THR A 26 78.81 88.70 -5.68
N ALA A 27 79.31 87.46 -5.80
CA ALA A 27 78.79 86.52 -6.77
C ALA A 27 77.25 86.53 -6.68
N PRO A 28 76.53 86.40 -7.81
CA PRO A 28 75.09 86.19 -7.73
C PRO A 28 74.84 84.98 -6.81
N PRO A 29 73.82 85.04 -5.93
CA PRO A 29 73.52 83.94 -5.01
C PRO A 29 73.45 82.65 -5.80
N ALA A 30 74.27 81.69 -5.41
CA ALA A 30 74.56 80.51 -6.20
C ALA A 30 74.27 79.27 -5.39
N CYS A 31 73.12 78.67 -5.68
CA CYS A 31 72.63 77.51 -4.98
C CYS A 31 73.62 76.34 -4.95
N GLY A 32 73.86 75.80 -3.75
CA GLY A 32 74.75 74.68 -3.49
C GLY A 32 76.19 75.10 -3.18
N ASN A 33 76.42 76.34 -2.76
CA ASN A 33 77.74 76.85 -2.36
C ASN A 33 78.06 76.65 -0.86
N GLY A 34 77.10 76.13 -0.09
CA GLY A 34 77.17 75.83 1.34
C GLY A 34 76.91 77.02 2.26
N ILE A 35 76.39 78.14 1.74
CA ILE A 35 76.10 79.37 2.51
C ILE A 35 74.68 79.83 2.16
N LEU A 36 73.81 79.97 3.17
CA LEU A 36 72.47 80.51 2.96
C LEU A 36 72.49 82.03 2.69
N GLU A 37 72.31 82.45 1.44
CA GLU A 37 72.36 83.86 1.02
C GLU A 37 70.96 84.51 0.91
N ALA A 38 70.92 85.86 0.87
CA ALA A 38 69.66 86.60 0.81
C ALA A 38 68.91 86.33 -0.53
N GLY A 39 67.83 85.54 -0.46
CA GLY A 39 67.02 85.13 -1.62
C GLY A 39 66.89 83.62 -1.78
N GLU A 40 67.66 82.83 -1.03
CA GLU A 40 67.59 81.36 -0.99
C GLU A 40 66.75 80.88 0.20
N THR A 41 66.03 79.76 0.05
CA THR A 41 65.29 79.14 1.17
C THR A 41 66.08 78.05 1.90
N CYS A 42 67.12 77.53 1.25
CA CYS A 42 68.14 76.61 1.76
C CYS A 42 69.35 76.68 0.82
N ASP A 43 70.56 76.28 1.27
CA ASP A 43 71.71 76.02 0.40
C ASP A 43 72.42 74.73 0.84
N GLY A 44 72.39 73.70 -0.02
CA GLY A 44 73.01 72.41 0.27
C GLY A 44 72.39 71.73 1.49
N ALA A 45 73.10 71.75 2.63
CA ALA A 45 72.63 71.24 3.92
C ALA A 45 72.34 72.35 4.95
N ASP A 46 72.48 73.63 4.56
CA ASP A 46 72.11 74.78 5.38
C ASP A 46 70.64 75.15 5.11
N PHE A 47 69.77 74.82 6.07
CA PHE A 47 68.32 75.09 6.02
C PHE A 47 67.93 76.27 6.90
N GLY A 48 68.90 76.97 7.50
CA GLY A 48 68.64 77.97 8.54
C GLY A 48 67.86 77.36 9.72
N PRO A 49 66.79 78.01 10.22
CA PRO A 49 65.98 77.49 11.33
C PRO A 49 64.87 76.51 10.89
N GLN A 50 64.81 76.12 9.61
CA GLN A 50 63.74 75.27 9.10
C GLN A 50 63.97 73.80 9.51
N THR A 51 62.87 73.14 9.85
CA THR A 51 62.76 71.70 10.14
C THR A 51 61.49 71.17 9.46
N CYS A 52 61.32 69.84 9.37
CA CYS A 52 60.08 69.25 8.85
C CYS A 52 58.82 69.78 9.58
N ALA A 53 58.94 70.06 10.89
CA ALA A 53 57.84 70.56 11.71
C ALA A 53 57.32 71.94 11.26
N ASN A 54 58.17 72.77 10.64
CA ASN A 54 57.75 74.05 10.06
C ASN A 54 56.78 73.89 8.88
N TYR A 55 56.71 72.69 8.31
CA TYR A 55 55.86 72.34 7.17
C TYR A 55 54.75 71.33 7.54
N GLY A 56 54.50 71.13 8.84
CA GLY A 56 53.44 70.24 9.34
C GLY A 56 53.77 68.76 9.24
N LEU A 57 55.07 68.41 9.24
CA LEU A 57 55.56 67.03 9.23
C LEU A 57 56.47 66.78 10.44
N ASP A 58 56.21 65.75 11.23
CA ASP A 58 56.82 65.60 12.57
C ASP A 58 58.19 64.89 12.58
N ALA A 59 58.60 64.28 11.47
CA ALA A 59 59.82 63.49 11.35
C ALA A 59 60.50 63.61 9.98
N GLY A 60 61.71 63.04 9.87
CA GLY A 60 62.49 62.99 8.63
C GLY A 60 63.59 64.05 8.50
N THR A 61 64.12 64.20 7.29
CA THR A 61 65.24 65.10 6.99
C THR A 61 64.90 66.01 5.81
N LEU A 62 65.12 67.32 5.98
CA LEU A 62 65.02 68.29 4.89
C LEU A 62 66.13 68.06 3.86
N ALA A 63 65.81 68.23 2.59
CA ALA A 63 66.77 68.33 1.50
C ALA A 63 66.60 69.67 0.77
N CYS A 64 67.66 70.13 0.12
CA CYS A 64 67.63 71.36 -0.68
C CYS A 64 67.76 71.01 -2.16
N THR A 65 66.85 71.51 -2.99
CA THR A 65 66.92 71.29 -4.44
C THR A 65 68.04 72.13 -5.07
N ALA A 66 68.45 71.78 -6.29
CA ALA A 66 69.39 72.58 -7.08
C ALA A 66 68.87 73.99 -7.46
N GLN A 67 67.60 74.29 -7.15
CA GLN A 67 66.96 75.59 -7.33
C GLN A 67 66.76 76.33 -6.01
N CYS A 68 67.37 75.86 -4.92
CA CYS A 68 67.32 76.48 -3.58
C CYS A 68 65.91 76.60 -3.00
N THR A 69 65.11 75.55 -3.27
CA THR A 69 63.82 75.30 -2.62
C THR A 69 63.93 74.12 -1.68
N ILE A 70 63.24 74.17 -0.56
CA ILE A 70 63.09 73.02 0.35
C ILE A 70 62.39 71.87 -0.39
N ASP A 71 63.00 70.69 -0.31
CA ASP A 71 62.42 69.41 -0.71
C ASP A 71 61.93 68.66 0.53
N LEU A 72 60.61 68.46 0.59
CA LEU A 72 59.93 67.78 1.69
C LEU A 72 59.79 66.27 1.48
N ALA A 73 60.32 65.70 0.38
CA ALA A 73 60.20 64.27 0.11
C ALA A 73 60.86 63.40 1.21
N GLY A 74 61.81 63.95 1.96
CA GLY A 74 62.43 63.28 3.12
C GLY A 74 61.73 63.52 4.46
N CYS A 75 60.71 64.38 4.50
CA CYS A 75 59.90 64.66 5.70
C CYS A 75 58.62 63.80 5.69
N HIS A 76 58.23 63.29 6.85
CA HIS A 76 57.03 62.46 7.03
C HIS A 76 56.48 62.67 8.45
N ASN A 77 55.26 62.21 8.72
CA ASN A 77 54.78 62.07 10.09
C ASN A 77 55.30 60.73 10.64
N GLU A 78 55.73 60.67 11.90
CA GLU A 78 55.83 59.36 12.55
C GLU A 78 54.40 58.82 12.73
N PRO A 79 54.13 57.54 12.41
CA PRO A 79 52.82 56.94 12.67
C PRO A 79 52.51 57.03 14.18
N ILE A 80 51.37 57.64 14.52
CA ILE A 80 50.91 57.77 15.91
C ILE A 80 49.92 56.65 16.18
N CYS A 81 50.39 55.59 16.82
CA CYS A 81 49.49 54.53 17.26
C CYS A 81 48.43 55.05 18.23
N GLY A 82 47.17 54.70 17.96
CA GLY A 82 46.00 55.02 18.79
C GLY A 82 45.44 56.40 18.50
N ASP A 83 45.59 56.90 17.27
CA ASP A 83 44.96 58.14 16.82
C ASP A 83 43.58 57.92 16.17
N GLY A 84 43.19 56.65 16.01
CA GLY A 84 41.93 56.19 15.48
C GLY A 84 41.94 55.91 13.97
N VAL A 85 43.10 55.98 13.30
CA VAL A 85 43.25 55.73 11.86
C VAL A 85 44.47 54.84 11.61
N ARG A 86 44.26 53.65 11.02
CA ARG A 86 45.38 52.79 10.60
C ARG A 86 46.10 53.37 9.38
N ASP A 87 47.24 54.01 9.61
CA ASP A 87 48.06 54.61 8.55
C ASP A 87 48.79 53.54 7.68
N PRO A 88 49.25 53.87 6.46
CA PRO A 88 49.88 52.90 5.55
C PRO A 88 51.10 52.17 6.11
N ASP A 89 51.82 52.80 7.04
CA ASP A 89 53.02 52.24 7.68
C ASP A 89 52.74 51.61 9.07
N GLU A 90 51.47 51.53 9.47
CA GLU A 90 51.03 50.92 10.73
C GLU A 90 50.47 49.51 10.52
N ALA A 91 50.85 48.58 11.41
CA ALA A 91 50.26 47.24 11.39
C ALA A 91 48.86 47.22 12.03
N CYS A 92 48.57 48.17 12.93
CA CYS A 92 47.28 48.36 13.60
C CYS A 92 47.19 49.78 14.20
N ASP A 93 45.97 50.23 14.48
CA ASP A 93 45.67 51.40 15.31
C ASP A 93 44.50 51.07 16.25
N ASP A 94 44.69 51.18 17.58
CA ASP A 94 43.73 50.75 18.60
C ASP A 94 43.18 49.32 18.36
N ALA A 95 41.95 49.21 17.84
CA ALA A 95 41.27 47.95 17.53
C ALA A 95 41.11 47.70 16.01
N ASP A 96 41.68 48.57 15.17
CA ASP A 96 41.76 48.39 13.72
C ASP A 96 43.00 47.55 13.36
N PHE A 97 42.76 46.27 13.09
CA PHE A 97 43.76 45.30 12.63
C PHE A 97 43.60 44.96 11.13
N GLY A 98 42.71 45.64 10.41
CA GLY A 98 42.26 45.20 9.10
C GLY A 98 41.62 43.82 9.12
N ASP A 99 42.07 42.93 8.22
CA ASP A 99 41.58 41.55 8.11
C ASP A 99 42.32 40.57 9.05
N LEU A 100 43.24 41.06 9.89
CA LEU A 100 44.03 40.22 10.76
C LEU A 100 43.23 39.80 12.00
N THR A 101 43.35 38.52 12.34
CA THR A 101 42.78 37.91 13.55
C THR A 101 43.84 37.04 14.23
N CYS A 102 43.55 36.50 15.42
CA CYS A 102 44.45 35.51 16.04
C CYS A 102 44.75 34.31 15.11
N ALA A 103 43.82 33.95 14.23
CA ALA A 103 44.02 32.89 13.23
C ALA A 103 45.14 33.22 12.23
N SER A 104 45.35 34.51 11.91
CA SER A 104 46.45 34.97 11.04
C SER A 104 47.84 34.66 11.65
N PHE A 105 47.90 34.42 12.95
CA PHE A 105 49.12 34.10 13.70
C PHE A 105 49.15 32.65 14.22
N GLY A 106 48.27 31.78 13.69
CA GLY A 106 48.21 30.36 14.05
C GLY A 106 47.76 30.14 15.49
N ARG A 107 46.80 30.95 15.96
CA ARG A 107 46.10 30.79 17.24
C ARG A 107 44.60 30.71 16.96
N ASP A 108 43.92 29.81 17.65
CA ASP A 108 42.51 29.49 17.34
C ASP A 108 41.54 30.47 18.03
N ALA A 109 42.02 31.23 19.03
CA ALA A 109 41.19 31.99 19.96
C ALA A 109 41.83 33.30 20.45
N GLY A 110 41.04 34.12 21.15
CA GLY A 110 41.48 35.33 21.85
C GLY A 110 41.43 36.61 21.02
N ALA A 111 42.04 37.69 21.53
CA ALA A 111 41.99 39.02 20.92
C ALA A 111 43.39 39.56 20.61
N LEU A 112 43.53 40.18 19.43
CA LEU A 112 44.69 41.00 19.10
C LEU A 112 44.65 42.29 19.92
N ALA A 113 45.81 42.77 20.33
CA ALA A 113 45.98 44.11 20.88
C ALA A 113 46.96 44.90 20.03
N CYS A 114 46.72 46.20 19.88
CA CYS A 114 47.69 47.08 19.24
C CYS A 114 48.60 47.70 20.31
N THR A 115 49.91 47.51 20.17
CA THR A 115 50.90 48.15 21.06
C THR A 115 51.07 49.62 20.70
N ALA A 116 51.52 50.45 21.64
CA ALA A 116 51.84 51.87 21.40
C ALA A 116 52.95 52.14 20.36
N ALA A 117 53.53 51.08 19.77
CA ALA A 117 54.51 51.15 18.69
C ALA A 117 53.92 50.70 17.33
N CYS A 118 52.59 50.70 17.18
CA CYS A 118 51.86 50.23 16.00
C CYS A 118 52.18 48.78 15.59
N THR A 119 52.57 47.93 16.56
CA THR A 119 52.81 46.50 16.34
C THR A 119 51.72 45.65 16.95
N ILE A 120 51.41 44.53 16.30
CA ILE A 120 50.39 43.58 16.72
C ILE A 120 50.92 42.74 17.89
N ASP A 121 50.21 42.79 19.01
CA ASP A 121 50.41 41.95 20.17
C ASP A 121 49.44 40.76 20.13
N VAL A 122 50.02 39.56 20.00
CA VAL A 122 49.30 38.28 19.96
C VAL A 122 49.25 37.59 21.33
N SER A 123 49.71 38.23 22.41
CA SER A 123 49.72 37.64 23.75
C SER A 123 48.30 37.43 24.31
N GLY A 124 47.31 38.16 23.78
CA GLY A 124 45.89 37.93 24.05
C GLY A 124 45.27 36.79 23.25
N CYS A 125 46.00 36.18 22.32
CA CYS A 125 45.55 35.02 21.55
C CYS A 125 45.83 33.70 22.29
N SER A 126 44.97 32.71 22.09
CA SER A 126 44.99 31.40 22.74
C SER A 126 44.97 30.26 21.69
N ASP A 127 45.65 29.15 22.00
CA ASP A 127 45.63 27.91 21.21
C ASP A 127 44.40 27.02 21.50
N THR A 128 43.59 27.40 22.48
CA THR A 128 42.37 26.69 22.84
C THR A 128 41.20 27.64 22.74
N ALA A 129 40.25 27.29 21.88
CA ALA A 129 38.93 27.91 21.81
C ALA A 129 38.28 27.92 23.19
N VAL A 130 37.79 29.08 23.62
CA VAL A 130 37.25 29.30 24.96
C VAL A 130 35.75 29.49 24.88
N CYS A 131 35.03 28.40 25.12
CA CYS A 131 33.59 28.43 25.12
C CYS A 131 32.99 29.37 26.17
N GLY A 132 32.02 30.17 25.74
CA GLY A 132 31.28 31.11 26.57
C GLY A 132 31.85 32.53 26.55
N ASN A 133 32.75 32.85 25.59
CA ASN A 133 33.36 34.17 25.46
C ASN A 133 32.59 35.11 24.51
N GLY A 134 31.55 34.60 23.83
CA GLY A 134 30.68 35.32 22.92
C GLY A 134 31.14 35.39 21.47
N LEU A 135 32.22 34.70 21.10
CA LEU A 135 32.76 34.64 19.74
C LEU A 135 32.94 33.19 19.31
N LYS A 136 32.35 32.80 18.16
CA LYS A 136 32.58 31.45 17.62
C LYS A 136 33.99 31.33 17.03
N GLU A 137 34.87 30.69 17.75
CA GLU A 137 36.27 30.47 17.38
C GLU A 137 36.46 29.22 16.50
N ALA A 138 37.65 29.07 15.90
CA ALA A 138 37.95 27.90 15.10
C ALA A 138 38.03 26.66 16.01
N GLY A 139 37.09 25.71 15.82
CA GLY A 139 36.97 24.51 16.65
C GLY A 139 35.71 24.48 17.52
N GLU A 140 34.96 25.58 17.60
CA GLU A 140 33.66 25.65 18.25
C GLU A 140 32.52 25.50 17.23
N ALA A 141 31.45 24.81 17.62
CA ALA A 141 30.26 24.75 16.77
C ALA A 141 29.43 26.04 16.90
N CYS A 142 29.45 26.66 18.08
CA CYS A 142 28.79 27.91 18.47
C CYS A 142 29.46 28.48 19.73
N ASP A 143 29.20 29.75 20.09
CA ASP A 143 29.50 30.32 21.41
C ASP A 143 28.37 31.27 21.87
N LEU A 144 27.68 30.93 22.97
CA LEU A 144 26.52 31.67 23.49
C LEU A 144 25.46 31.94 22.39
N THR A 145 25.38 33.19 21.90
CA THR A 145 24.47 33.62 20.84
C THR A 145 25.10 33.60 19.45
N ASP A 146 26.42 33.48 19.35
CA ASP A 146 27.12 33.31 18.09
C ASP A 146 27.04 31.85 17.64
N LEU A 147 25.93 31.52 16.96
CA LEU A 147 25.67 30.20 16.42
C LEU A 147 26.36 29.97 15.06
N GLY A 148 27.18 30.92 14.57
CA GLY A 148 27.80 30.85 13.25
C GLY A 148 26.80 30.70 12.10
N GLY A 149 25.61 31.30 12.23
CA GLY A 149 24.53 31.26 11.24
C GLY A 149 23.65 30.01 11.29
N LEU A 150 23.89 29.08 12.21
CA LEU A 150 23.02 27.92 12.41
C LEU A 150 21.68 28.31 13.05
N THR A 151 20.61 27.67 12.59
CA THR A 151 19.24 27.76 13.11
C THR A 151 18.65 26.36 13.22
N CYS A 152 17.54 26.21 13.98
CA CYS A 152 16.77 24.96 14.01
C CYS A 152 16.37 24.52 12.58
N ALA A 153 15.93 25.47 11.74
CA ALA A 153 15.61 25.23 10.33
C ALA A 153 16.81 24.73 9.50
N SER A 154 18.01 25.29 9.71
CA SER A 154 19.21 24.83 8.99
C SER A 154 19.65 23.41 9.37
N LEU A 155 19.20 22.90 10.53
CA LEU A 155 19.49 21.57 11.04
C LEU A 155 18.35 20.57 10.81
N GLY A 156 17.28 20.99 10.13
CA GLY A 156 16.17 20.13 9.73
C GLY A 156 14.95 20.12 10.66
N PHE A 157 14.89 21.04 11.63
CA PHE A 157 13.72 21.22 12.49
C PHE A 157 12.82 22.35 11.97
N GLU A 158 11.50 22.20 12.05
CA GLU A 158 10.55 23.19 11.52
C GLU A 158 10.46 24.45 12.40
N GLU A 159 10.57 24.31 13.73
CA GLU A 159 10.45 25.43 14.68
C GLU A 159 11.44 25.34 15.85
N GLY A 160 11.46 26.38 16.68
CA GLY A 160 12.24 26.47 17.91
C GLY A 160 13.38 27.48 17.84
N THR A 161 14.13 27.56 18.94
CA THR A 161 15.32 28.42 19.06
C THR A 161 16.52 27.54 19.29
N LEU A 162 17.57 27.68 18.48
CA LEU A 162 18.80 26.91 18.63
C LEU A 162 19.64 27.52 19.77
N LEU A 163 20.20 26.67 20.63
CA LEU A 163 21.04 27.11 21.74
C LEU A 163 22.48 26.63 21.58
N CYS A 164 23.39 27.28 22.29
CA CYS A 164 24.76 26.81 22.43
C CYS A 164 24.98 26.29 23.85
N ALA A 165 25.45 25.05 23.98
CA ALA A 165 25.79 24.45 25.26
C ALA A 165 27.12 25.02 25.79
N ALA A 166 27.37 24.85 27.09
CA ALA A 166 28.58 25.35 27.76
C ALA A 166 29.88 24.66 27.31
N ASP A 167 29.78 23.59 26.51
CA ASP A 167 30.90 22.90 25.88
C ASP A 167 31.04 23.21 24.38
N CYS A 168 30.33 24.23 23.90
CA CYS A 168 30.35 24.72 22.52
C CYS A 168 29.88 23.69 21.49
N THR A 169 29.06 22.74 21.96
CA THR A 169 28.21 21.94 21.11
C THR A 169 26.87 22.64 20.90
N VAL A 170 26.29 22.42 19.73
CA VAL A 170 24.97 22.94 19.41
C VAL A 170 23.91 22.14 20.19
N ASP A 171 23.04 22.84 20.92
CA ASP A 171 21.94 22.25 21.67
C ASP A 171 20.63 22.42 20.90
N THR A 172 20.08 21.29 20.45
CA THR A 172 18.82 21.21 19.70
C THR A 172 17.62 20.87 20.58
N SER A 173 17.76 20.85 21.91
CA SER A 173 16.68 20.45 22.83
C SER A 173 15.45 21.36 22.80
N THR A 174 15.63 22.61 22.36
CA THR A 174 14.57 23.61 22.15
C THR A 174 14.18 23.76 20.68
N CYS A 175 14.78 22.98 19.79
CA CYS A 175 14.27 22.78 18.43
C CYS A 175 13.17 21.70 18.47
N SER A 176 12.15 21.89 17.64
CA SER A 176 11.04 20.95 17.54
C SER A 176 10.69 20.73 16.09
N ASP A 177 10.32 19.52 15.73
CA ASP A 177 9.86 19.14 14.38
C ASP A 177 8.46 19.69 14.05
N GLY A 178 8.01 20.74 14.74
CA GLY A 178 6.61 21.17 14.76
C GLY A 178 5.73 20.20 15.56
N VAL A 179 4.53 20.63 15.93
CA VAL A 179 3.48 19.69 16.32
C VAL A 179 2.86 19.22 15.02
N ALA A 180 2.99 17.95 14.67
CA ALA A 180 2.26 17.35 13.55
C ALA A 180 0.75 17.59 13.76
N ILE A 181 0.12 18.31 12.84
CA ILE A 181 -1.29 18.69 12.92
C ILE A 181 -2.07 17.83 11.93
N CYS A 182 -2.44 16.66 12.40
CA CYS A 182 -3.23 15.73 11.59
C CYS A 182 -4.53 16.36 11.05
N GLY A 183 -4.72 16.24 9.74
CA GLY A 183 -5.91 16.67 9.01
C GLY A 183 -5.77 18.05 8.35
N ASN A 184 -4.55 18.55 8.15
CA ASN A 184 -4.28 19.81 7.46
C ASN A 184 -3.83 19.65 5.98
N ASP A 185 -3.89 18.43 5.45
CA ASP A 185 -3.45 18.00 4.11
C ASP A 185 -1.95 18.21 3.82
N LEU A 186 -1.11 18.32 4.86
CA LEU A 186 0.34 18.42 4.75
C LEU A 186 1.01 17.37 5.62
N ARG A 187 1.65 16.36 5.02
CA ARG A 187 2.33 15.34 5.81
C ARG A 187 3.60 15.88 6.49
N GLU A 188 3.53 16.05 7.79
CA GLU A 188 4.64 16.54 8.63
C GLU A 188 5.50 15.42 9.20
N SER A 189 6.57 15.79 9.90
CA SER A 189 7.44 14.86 10.63
C SER A 189 6.63 14.08 11.67
N GLY A 190 6.51 12.76 11.49
CA GLY A 190 5.80 11.86 12.40
C GLY A 190 4.47 11.31 11.87
N GLU A 191 3.99 11.82 10.73
CA GLU A 191 2.74 11.38 10.11
C GLU A 191 2.99 10.35 9.01
N VAL A 192 2.18 9.28 8.98
CA VAL A 192 2.23 8.31 7.86
C VAL A 192 1.45 8.81 6.65
N CYS A 193 0.46 9.66 6.90
CA CYS A 193 -0.42 10.35 5.96
C CYS A 193 -1.03 11.58 6.67
N ASP A 194 -1.56 12.53 5.92
CA ASP A 194 -2.40 13.60 6.46
C ASP A 194 -3.57 13.88 5.51
N GLY A 195 -4.81 13.69 5.99
CA GLY A 195 -5.99 14.02 5.20
C GLY A 195 -6.01 13.27 3.86
N THR A 196 -5.80 14.01 2.76
CA THR A 196 -5.68 13.50 1.39
C THR A 196 -4.24 13.24 0.93
N ASP A 197 -3.23 13.73 1.64
CA ASP A 197 -1.82 13.35 1.45
C ASP A 197 -1.57 11.95 2.02
N LEU A 198 -1.81 10.94 1.20
CA LEU A 198 -1.59 9.53 1.56
C LEU A 198 -0.15 9.06 1.30
N ASN A 199 0.82 9.97 1.16
CA ASN A 199 2.22 9.64 0.86
C ASN A 199 2.37 8.75 -0.40
N GLY A 200 1.54 9.03 -1.41
CA GLY A 200 1.49 8.25 -2.66
C GLY A 200 0.99 6.80 -2.50
N ARG A 201 0.41 6.44 -1.36
CA ARG A 201 -0.24 5.14 -1.15
C ARG A 201 -1.66 5.13 -1.70
N SER A 202 -2.07 3.95 -2.15
CA SER A 202 -3.42 3.59 -2.58
C SER A 202 -3.74 2.18 -2.11
N CYS A 203 -5.01 1.77 -2.19
CA CYS A 203 -5.42 0.39 -1.93
C CYS A 203 -4.58 -0.60 -2.74
N ILE A 204 -4.33 -0.30 -4.02
CA ILE A 204 -3.47 -1.11 -4.91
C ILE A 204 -2.04 -1.23 -4.38
N SER A 205 -1.44 -0.13 -3.92
CA SER A 205 -0.08 -0.17 -3.38
C SER A 205 0.06 -0.97 -2.07
N LEU A 206 -1.05 -1.23 -1.37
CA LEU A 206 -1.11 -1.98 -0.12
C LEU A 206 -1.55 -3.45 -0.34
N GLY A 207 -1.78 -3.87 -1.58
CA GLY A 207 -2.14 -5.26 -1.92
C GLY A 207 -3.64 -5.53 -2.05
N TYR A 208 -4.49 -4.50 -2.09
CA TYR A 208 -5.91 -4.61 -2.43
C TYR A 208 -6.13 -4.36 -3.93
N ASP A 209 -7.28 -4.73 -4.47
CA ASP A 209 -7.54 -4.60 -5.91
C ASP A 209 -8.17 -3.26 -6.29
N THR A 210 -9.03 -2.72 -5.44
CA THR A 210 -9.70 -1.42 -5.66
C THR A 210 -10.11 -0.75 -4.34
N GLY A 211 -10.84 0.35 -4.44
CA GLY A 211 -11.39 1.10 -3.32
C GLY A 211 -10.68 2.42 -3.03
N GLN A 212 -11.10 3.06 -1.95
CA GLN A 212 -10.58 4.36 -1.50
C GLN A 212 -9.83 4.19 -0.18
N LEU A 213 -8.52 4.44 -0.21
CA LEU A 213 -7.68 4.51 0.97
C LEU A 213 -7.92 5.84 1.69
N ALA A 214 -8.00 5.82 3.02
CA ALA A 214 -8.13 7.03 3.83
C ALA A 214 -7.02 7.12 4.88
N CYS A 215 -6.74 8.33 5.35
CA CYS A 215 -5.85 8.54 6.48
C CYS A 215 -6.61 8.41 7.80
N ASP A 216 -6.01 7.74 8.79
CA ASP A 216 -6.55 7.70 10.15
C ASP A 216 -6.60 9.12 10.77
N PRO A 217 -7.61 9.49 11.57
CA PRO A 217 -7.69 10.81 12.22
C PRO A 217 -6.55 11.13 13.19
N GLY A 218 -5.72 10.15 13.56
CA GLY A 218 -4.48 10.36 14.30
C GLY A 218 -3.21 10.32 13.44
N CYS A 219 -3.33 10.22 12.11
CA CYS A 219 -2.23 10.24 11.14
C CYS A 219 -1.13 9.19 11.40
N THR A 220 -1.46 8.12 12.13
CA THR A 220 -0.54 7.05 12.53
C THR A 220 -0.72 5.77 11.73
N ALA A 221 -1.83 5.65 10.99
CA ALA A 221 -2.17 4.50 10.17
C ALA A 221 -2.98 4.89 8.93
N PHE A 222 -3.06 3.97 7.97
CA PHE A 222 -4.03 4.07 6.88
C PHE A 222 -5.30 3.29 7.25
N ILE A 223 -6.46 3.84 6.94
CA ILE A 223 -7.74 3.16 7.04
C ILE A 223 -7.99 2.38 5.75
N THR A 224 -7.97 1.05 5.84
CA THR A 224 -8.17 0.14 4.70
C THR A 224 -9.60 -0.38 4.58
N SER A 225 -10.54 0.04 5.43
CA SER A 225 -11.94 -0.41 5.36
C SER A 225 -12.68 0.05 4.10
N GLY A 226 -12.14 1.04 3.38
CA GLY A 226 -12.63 1.46 2.05
C GLY A 226 -11.90 0.77 0.89
N CYS A 227 -10.90 -0.08 1.18
CA CYS A 227 -10.22 -0.91 0.20
C CYS A 227 -10.90 -2.27 0.12
N THR A 228 -10.98 -2.82 -1.09
CA THR A 228 -11.60 -4.13 -1.33
C THR A 228 -10.62 -5.03 -2.07
N ARG A 229 -10.51 -6.29 -1.63
CA ARG A 229 -9.92 -7.35 -2.45
C ARG A 229 -11.00 -7.88 -3.38
N LEU A 230 -10.62 -8.24 -4.59
CA LEU A 230 -11.54 -8.85 -5.54
C LEU A 230 -11.68 -10.32 -5.17
N GLU A 231 -12.91 -10.77 -5.01
CA GLU A 231 -13.22 -12.18 -4.84
C GLU A 231 -12.89 -13.00 -6.09
N VAL A 232 -12.21 -14.14 -5.91
CA VAL A 232 -12.04 -15.13 -6.98
C VAL A 232 -13.09 -16.20 -6.78
N CYS A 233 -14.22 -16.05 -7.46
CA CYS A 233 -15.45 -16.81 -7.28
C CYS A 233 -15.42 -18.32 -7.61
N THR A 234 -14.25 -18.97 -7.64
CA THR A 234 -14.08 -20.38 -8.04
C THR A 234 -12.95 -21.12 -7.30
N ASN A 235 -12.26 -20.52 -6.33
CA ASN A 235 -11.03 -21.10 -5.77
C ASN A 235 -11.23 -21.74 -4.39
N GLY A 236 -12.44 -21.67 -3.80
CA GLY A 236 -12.76 -22.27 -2.51
C GLY A 236 -12.15 -21.54 -1.31
N ILE A 237 -11.72 -20.29 -1.49
CA ILE A 237 -11.09 -19.44 -0.47
C ILE A 237 -11.89 -18.14 -0.36
N ASP A 238 -11.97 -17.59 0.85
CA ASP A 238 -12.45 -16.24 1.13
C ASP A 238 -11.31 -15.26 0.77
N ASP A 239 -11.42 -14.60 -0.38
CA ASP A 239 -10.38 -13.73 -0.90
C ASP A 239 -10.47 -12.31 -0.32
N ASP A 240 -11.63 -11.78 -0.02
CA ASP A 240 -11.81 -10.43 0.49
C ASP A 240 -11.88 -10.35 2.01
N GLY A 241 -11.95 -11.52 2.67
CA GLY A 241 -11.88 -11.71 4.10
C GLY A 241 -13.20 -11.44 4.82
N ASP A 242 -14.33 -11.39 4.09
CA ASP A 242 -15.64 -11.10 4.65
C ASP A 242 -16.36 -12.31 5.26
N THR A 243 -15.67 -13.47 5.28
CA THR A 243 -16.10 -14.79 5.76
C THR A 243 -17.02 -15.58 4.83
N LEU A 244 -17.28 -15.07 3.63
CA LEU A 244 -18.04 -15.76 2.59
C LEU A 244 -17.06 -16.30 1.54
N VAL A 245 -17.41 -17.43 0.92
CA VAL A 245 -16.51 -18.15 0.00
C VAL A 245 -17.21 -18.35 -1.33
N ASP A 246 -16.55 -18.00 -2.43
CA ASP A 246 -17.03 -18.16 -3.81
C ASP A 246 -18.49 -17.70 -3.98
N CYS A 247 -19.39 -18.59 -4.42
CA CYS A 247 -20.78 -18.27 -4.72
C CYS A 247 -21.67 -18.03 -3.49
N LEU A 248 -21.16 -18.29 -2.28
CA LEU A 248 -21.80 -17.83 -1.05
C LEU A 248 -21.53 -16.34 -0.80
N ASP A 249 -20.56 -15.75 -1.51
CA ASP A 249 -20.25 -14.33 -1.48
C ASP A 249 -21.19 -13.51 -2.40
N PRO A 250 -21.90 -12.49 -1.87
CA PRO A 250 -22.75 -11.60 -2.65
C PRO A 250 -22.02 -10.88 -3.79
N SER A 251 -20.71 -10.62 -3.64
CA SER A 251 -19.83 -10.02 -4.64
C SER A 251 -19.65 -10.92 -5.87
N CYS A 252 -19.83 -12.23 -5.71
CA CYS A 252 -19.78 -13.23 -6.77
C CYS A 252 -21.13 -13.47 -7.47
N ALA A 253 -22.23 -12.85 -7.03
CA ALA A 253 -23.54 -12.96 -7.68
C ALA A 253 -23.56 -12.66 -9.21
N PRO A 254 -22.76 -11.72 -9.76
CA PRO A 254 -22.70 -11.50 -11.19
C PRO A 254 -21.74 -12.44 -11.93
N ASP A 255 -20.91 -13.24 -11.24
CA ASP A 255 -19.93 -14.11 -11.87
C ASP A 255 -20.61 -15.30 -12.56
N PRO A 256 -20.30 -15.59 -13.84
CA PRO A 256 -20.86 -16.74 -14.55
C PRO A 256 -20.70 -18.10 -13.84
N SER A 257 -19.71 -18.28 -12.97
CA SER A 257 -19.55 -19.50 -12.15
C SER A 257 -20.66 -19.66 -11.10
N CYS A 258 -21.24 -18.54 -10.66
CA CYS A 258 -22.27 -18.44 -9.63
C CYS A 258 -23.65 -18.12 -10.20
N GLN A 259 -23.72 -17.84 -11.51
CA GLN A 259 -24.97 -17.77 -12.26
C GLN A 259 -25.38 -19.19 -12.67
N ALA A 260 -26.10 -19.86 -11.78
CA ALA A 260 -26.85 -21.10 -11.96
C ALA A 260 -26.64 -21.82 -13.30
N GLY A 261 -25.88 -22.91 -13.29
CA GLY A 261 -25.89 -23.82 -14.42
C GLY A 261 -27.29 -24.42 -14.65
N THR A 262 -27.51 -25.03 -15.81
CA THR A 262 -28.84 -25.48 -16.22
C THR A 262 -29.22 -26.76 -15.50
N CYS A 263 -30.10 -26.67 -14.51
CA CYS A 263 -30.82 -27.83 -13.98
C CYS A 263 -32.04 -28.13 -14.86
N THR A 264 -32.08 -29.32 -15.42
CA THR A 264 -33.16 -29.85 -16.27
C THR A 264 -33.61 -31.20 -15.74
N GLU A 265 -34.77 -31.71 -16.22
CA GLU A 265 -35.26 -33.04 -15.86
C GLU A 265 -34.27 -34.17 -16.22
N GLU A 266 -33.32 -33.92 -17.13
CA GLU A 266 -32.28 -34.89 -17.52
C GLU A 266 -31.09 -34.93 -16.54
N THR A 267 -31.06 -34.04 -15.55
CA THR A 267 -29.88 -33.83 -14.67
C THR A 267 -30.20 -33.95 -13.18
N VAL A 268 -31.41 -34.38 -12.83
CA VAL A 268 -31.88 -34.56 -11.44
C VAL A 268 -31.58 -35.96 -10.88
N PHE A 269 -30.89 -36.84 -11.62
CA PHE A 269 -30.70 -38.24 -11.21
C PHE A 269 -29.43 -38.42 -10.37
N HIS A 270 -29.39 -39.45 -9.53
CA HIS A 270 -28.26 -39.69 -8.60
C HIS A 270 -26.91 -39.90 -9.32
N ASP A 271 -26.96 -40.34 -10.57
CA ASP A 271 -25.84 -40.61 -11.45
C ASP A 271 -25.57 -39.48 -12.46
N SER A 272 -26.37 -38.41 -12.44
CA SER A 272 -26.16 -37.25 -13.29
C SER A 272 -24.90 -36.48 -12.87
N PRO A 273 -24.11 -35.96 -13.84
CA PRO A 273 -23.00 -35.08 -13.53
C PRO A 273 -23.52 -33.75 -12.93
N PRO A 274 -22.74 -33.10 -12.04
CA PRO A 274 -23.14 -31.83 -11.45
C PRO A 274 -23.23 -30.75 -12.53
N THR A 275 -24.42 -30.17 -12.70
CA THR A 275 -24.68 -29.09 -13.65
C THR A 275 -24.93 -27.74 -12.98
N CYS A 276 -25.17 -27.72 -11.68
CA CYS A 276 -25.32 -26.49 -10.90
C CYS A 276 -23.96 -25.94 -10.44
N GLY A 277 -23.91 -24.65 -10.13
CA GLY A 277 -22.71 -24.00 -9.61
C GLY A 277 -22.30 -24.54 -8.23
N PRO A 278 -21.10 -24.18 -7.74
CA PRO A 278 -20.63 -24.55 -6.40
C PRO A 278 -21.66 -24.24 -5.30
N GLY A 279 -21.87 -25.18 -4.38
CA GLY A 279 -22.86 -25.05 -3.29
C GLY A 279 -24.31 -25.33 -3.68
N LEU A 280 -24.58 -25.71 -4.93
CA LEU A 280 -25.91 -26.07 -5.43
C LEU A 280 -25.92 -27.47 -6.04
N GLN A 281 -27.05 -28.17 -5.92
CA GLN A 281 -27.32 -29.43 -6.60
C GLN A 281 -28.64 -29.36 -7.37
N CYS A 282 -28.71 -30.06 -8.51
CA CYS A 282 -29.90 -30.10 -9.34
C CYS A 282 -30.94 -31.05 -8.74
N SER A 283 -32.14 -30.55 -8.45
CA SER A 283 -33.25 -31.37 -7.96
C SER A 283 -34.59 -30.77 -8.39
N ILE A 284 -35.70 -31.35 -7.95
CA ILE A 284 -37.03 -30.77 -8.16
C ILE A 284 -37.44 -29.89 -6.98
N ASP A 285 -38.07 -28.75 -7.28
CA ASP A 285 -38.59 -27.81 -6.30
C ASP A 285 -39.98 -28.21 -5.77
N GLU A 286 -40.57 -27.34 -4.92
CA GLU A 286 -41.93 -27.52 -4.38
C GLU A 286 -43.03 -27.53 -5.44
N ASN A 287 -42.74 -27.11 -6.67
CA ASN A 287 -43.64 -27.11 -7.82
C ASN A 287 -43.35 -28.28 -8.77
N ALA A 288 -42.54 -29.26 -8.35
CA ALA A 288 -42.08 -30.39 -9.16
C ALA A 288 -41.34 -29.98 -10.44
N SER A 289 -40.62 -28.85 -10.40
CA SER A 289 -39.82 -28.35 -11.52
C SER A 289 -38.31 -28.43 -11.23
N PRO A 290 -37.46 -28.76 -12.21
CA PRO A 290 -36.01 -28.79 -12.02
C PRO A 290 -35.44 -27.42 -11.62
N ALA A 291 -34.68 -27.37 -10.54
CA ALA A 291 -34.01 -26.18 -10.03
C ALA A 291 -32.68 -26.53 -9.34
N CYS A 292 -31.73 -25.59 -9.39
CA CYS A 292 -30.52 -25.67 -8.59
C CYS A 292 -30.85 -25.25 -7.15
N LEU A 293 -30.82 -26.21 -6.22
CA LEU A 293 -31.14 -26.02 -4.81
C LEU A 293 -29.86 -26.09 -3.95
N PRO A 294 -29.83 -25.45 -2.76
CA PRO A 294 -28.68 -25.49 -1.85
C PRO A 294 -28.26 -26.93 -1.50
N ASP A 295 -26.95 -27.20 -1.58
CA ASP A 295 -26.37 -28.52 -1.27
C ASP A 295 -26.69 -29.03 0.16
N ALA A 296 -26.92 -28.12 1.10
CA ALA A 296 -27.37 -28.40 2.45
C ALA A 296 -28.68 -29.20 2.50
N MET A 297 -29.56 -29.04 1.51
CA MET A 297 -30.80 -29.82 1.41
C MET A 297 -30.55 -31.31 1.11
N PHE A 298 -29.31 -31.67 0.75
CA PHE A 298 -28.90 -33.01 0.36
C PHE A 298 -27.88 -33.64 1.31
N ALA A 299 -27.64 -33.01 2.47
CA ALA A 299 -26.64 -33.42 3.45
C ALA A 299 -27.10 -34.55 4.39
N GLY A 300 -28.33 -35.04 4.23
CA GLY A 300 -28.98 -35.99 5.13
C GLY A 300 -29.71 -37.13 4.43
N GLY A 301 -30.21 -38.07 5.23
CA GLY A 301 -30.96 -39.25 4.76
C GLY A 301 -30.08 -40.34 4.14
N VAL A 302 -30.73 -41.44 3.75
CA VAL A 302 -30.13 -42.54 2.98
C VAL A 302 -31.15 -43.05 1.97
N PHE A 303 -30.72 -43.46 0.78
CA PHE A 303 -31.65 -44.03 -0.21
C PHE A 303 -32.47 -45.18 0.39
N TYR A 304 -33.78 -45.11 0.19
CA TYR A 304 -34.80 -46.03 0.72
C TYR A 304 -34.91 -46.09 2.25
N GLY A 305 -34.18 -45.25 2.98
CA GLY A 305 -34.33 -45.07 4.41
C GLY A 305 -35.03 -43.76 4.75
N ALA A 306 -35.09 -43.47 6.05
CA ALA A 306 -35.70 -42.25 6.55
C ALA A 306 -35.01 -41.00 5.99
N CYS A 307 -35.81 -39.96 5.74
CA CYS A 307 -35.28 -38.65 5.42
C CYS A 307 -34.46 -38.08 6.57
N GLY A 308 -33.52 -37.19 6.25
CA GLY A 308 -32.74 -36.42 7.21
C GLY A 308 -33.59 -35.39 7.96
N ALA A 309 -32.92 -34.53 8.74
CA ALA A 309 -33.59 -33.38 9.31
C ALA A 309 -34.18 -32.51 8.18
N ASN A 310 -35.33 -31.86 8.40
CA ASN A 310 -35.95 -30.98 7.40
C ASN A 310 -36.23 -31.62 6.02
N ALA A 311 -36.51 -32.93 5.97
CA ALA A 311 -36.76 -33.66 4.72
C ALA A 311 -35.55 -33.73 3.76
N GLU A 312 -34.33 -33.64 4.29
CA GLU A 312 -33.09 -33.80 3.51
C GLU A 312 -32.94 -35.22 2.97
N CYS A 313 -32.51 -35.35 1.71
CA CYS A 313 -32.26 -36.64 1.06
C CYS A 313 -31.03 -36.60 0.15
N PRO A 314 -30.33 -37.71 -0.08
CA PRO A 314 -29.16 -37.70 -0.94
C PRO A 314 -29.49 -37.23 -2.36
N PHE A 315 -28.50 -36.67 -3.06
CA PHE A 315 -28.62 -36.19 -4.43
C PHE A 315 -29.37 -37.17 -5.34
N GLY A 316 -30.30 -36.63 -6.13
CA GLY A 316 -31.13 -37.40 -7.04
C GLY A 316 -32.20 -38.26 -6.38
N SER A 317 -32.67 -37.84 -5.20
CA SER A 317 -33.84 -38.43 -4.55
C SER A 317 -34.75 -37.36 -3.92
N ILE A 318 -36.00 -37.73 -3.65
CA ILE A 318 -36.98 -36.89 -2.95
C ILE A 318 -37.43 -37.56 -1.67
N CYS A 319 -37.65 -36.76 -0.63
CA CYS A 319 -38.30 -37.19 0.59
C CYS A 319 -39.82 -37.29 0.37
N MET A 320 -40.38 -38.49 0.41
CA MET A 320 -41.82 -38.71 0.27
C MET A 320 -42.34 -39.71 1.29
N GLY A 321 -43.56 -39.46 1.77
CA GLY A 321 -44.30 -40.45 2.55
C GLY A 321 -44.63 -41.67 1.72
N THR A 322 -44.33 -42.86 2.25
CA THR A 322 -44.71 -44.13 1.62
C THR A 322 -45.72 -44.85 2.51
N SER A 323 -46.41 -45.87 1.98
CA SER A 323 -47.28 -46.71 2.83
C SER A 323 -46.50 -47.54 3.87
N GLN A 324 -45.17 -47.65 3.72
CA GLN A 324 -44.30 -48.49 4.56
C GLN A 324 -43.43 -47.69 5.56
N LEU A 325 -43.20 -46.39 5.33
CA LEU A 325 -42.40 -45.49 6.17
C LEU A 325 -43.05 -44.10 6.20
N ASP A 326 -43.03 -43.44 7.36
CA ASP A 326 -43.60 -42.08 7.54
C ASP A 326 -43.10 -41.12 6.46
N GLU A 327 -41.78 -41.12 6.18
CA GLU A 327 -41.11 -40.42 5.06
C GLU A 327 -39.80 -41.14 4.68
N ALA A 328 -39.57 -41.39 3.38
CA ALA A 328 -38.37 -42.06 2.88
C ALA A 328 -37.75 -41.35 1.66
N CYS A 329 -36.43 -41.44 1.52
CA CYS A 329 -35.71 -40.91 0.35
C CYS A 329 -35.83 -41.86 -0.84
N LEU A 330 -36.63 -41.46 -1.84
CA LEU A 330 -36.85 -42.25 -3.05
C LEU A 330 -36.05 -41.66 -4.21
N PRO A 331 -35.06 -42.38 -4.75
CA PRO A 331 -34.28 -41.93 -5.91
C PRO A 331 -35.15 -41.72 -7.15
N PHE A 332 -34.84 -40.71 -7.95
CA PHE A 332 -35.43 -40.52 -9.27
C PHE A 332 -34.88 -41.55 -10.26
N CYS A 333 -35.71 -41.90 -11.23
CA CYS A 333 -35.33 -42.74 -12.35
C CYS A 333 -36.19 -42.46 -13.57
N GLN A 334 -35.72 -42.92 -14.73
CA GLN A 334 -36.44 -42.83 -15.99
C GLN A 334 -36.14 -44.05 -16.84
N TYR A 335 -37.18 -44.72 -17.36
CA TYR A 335 -37.06 -46.02 -18.03
C TYR A 335 -36.05 -46.07 -19.19
N GLU A 336 -35.87 -44.96 -19.92
CA GLU A 336 -35.06 -44.94 -21.15
C GLU A 336 -33.63 -44.43 -20.94
N THR A 337 -33.45 -43.42 -20.09
CA THR A 337 -32.21 -42.65 -19.95
C THR A 337 -31.50 -42.89 -18.63
N HIS A 338 -32.26 -43.12 -17.55
CA HIS A 338 -31.75 -43.38 -16.19
C HIS A 338 -32.50 -44.54 -15.52
N PRO A 339 -32.42 -45.77 -16.06
CA PRO A 339 -33.14 -46.92 -15.52
C PRO A 339 -32.51 -47.48 -14.23
N ASP A 340 -31.24 -47.15 -13.97
CA ASP A 340 -30.44 -47.72 -12.90
C ASP A 340 -30.73 -47.06 -11.55
N CYS A 341 -31.52 -47.74 -10.74
CA CYS A 341 -31.78 -47.36 -9.36
C CYS A 341 -30.64 -47.80 -8.44
N PRO A 342 -30.21 -46.95 -7.48
CA PRO A 342 -29.15 -47.30 -6.55
C PRO A 342 -29.57 -48.49 -5.68
N GLY A 343 -28.60 -49.26 -5.18
CA GLY A 343 -28.89 -50.39 -4.26
C GLY A 343 -29.70 -51.54 -4.86
N GLY A 344 -29.88 -51.61 -6.19
CA GLY A 344 -30.67 -52.64 -6.85
C GLY A 344 -32.18 -52.40 -6.81
N GLY A 345 -32.59 -51.14 -6.64
CA GLY A 345 -34.00 -50.77 -6.78
C GLY A 345 -34.52 -50.94 -8.20
N ILE A 346 -35.83 -50.75 -8.36
CA ILE A 346 -36.55 -50.87 -9.62
C ILE A 346 -37.30 -49.56 -9.85
N CYS A 347 -37.24 -49.06 -11.08
CA CYS A 347 -37.94 -47.85 -11.48
C CYS A 347 -39.42 -48.14 -11.70
N LEU A 348 -40.31 -47.56 -10.88
CA LEU A 348 -41.73 -47.96 -10.85
C LEU A 348 -42.70 -46.78 -10.77
N TYR A 349 -42.63 -45.99 -9.72
CA TYR A 349 -43.70 -45.05 -9.40
C TYR A 349 -43.59 -43.78 -10.24
N SER A 350 -44.55 -43.56 -11.13
CA SER A 350 -44.61 -42.32 -11.91
C SER A 350 -45.05 -41.14 -11.05
N LEU A 351 -44.29 -40.05 -11.11
CA LEU A 351 -44.64 -38.79 -10.47
C LEU A 351 -45.65 -38.03 -11.35
N VAL A 352 -46.91 -37.98 -10.89
CA VAL A 352 -48.02 -37.36 -11.62
C VAL A 352 -47.69 -35.91 -11.96
N GLY A 353 -47.73 -35.58 -13.25
CA GLY A 353 -47.45 -34.23 -13.75
C GLY A 353 -45.99 -33.97 -14.14
N SER A 354 -45.12 -34.99 -14.06
CA SER A 354 -43.72 -34.93 -14.50
C SER A 354 -43.36 -36.09 -15.44
N GLY A 355 -42.21 -36.00 -16.11
CA GLY A 355 -41.61 -37.11 -16.87
C GLY A 355 -40.80 -38.11 -16.02
N LEU A 356 -40.81 -37.93 -14.68
CA LEU A 356 -39.96 -38.66 -13.74
C LEU A 356 -40.68 -39.84 -13.08
N ASN A 357 -39.89 -40.84 -12.70
CA ASN A 357 -40.35 -41.95 -11.88
C ASN A 357 -39.49 -42.05 -10.63
N LEU A 358 -39.93 -42.86 -9.67
CA LEU A 358 -39.22 -43.15 -8.44
C LEU A 358 -38.82 -44.61 -8.36
N CYS A 359 -37.64 -44.81 -7.82
CA CYS A 359 -37.12 -46.12 -7.48
C CYS A 359 -37.80 -46.68 -6.22
N ALA A 360 -38.05 -47.98 -6.22
CA ALA A 360 -38.42 -48.74 -5.03
C ALA A 360 -37.46 -49.93 -4.86
N LEU A 361 -37.17 -50.33 -3.62
CA LEU A 361 -36.47 -51.59 -3.39
C LEU A 361 -37.45 -52.75 -3.48
N PRO A 362 -37.12 -53.85 -4.19
CA PRO A 362 -37.91 -55.06 -4.09
C PRO A 362 -37.93 -55.56 -2.64
N ASP A 363 -39.11 -55.96 -2.19
CA ASP A 363 -39.32 -56.52 -0.86
C ASP A 363 -38.87 -57.98 -0.85
N ALA A 364 -38.20 -58.40 0.23
CA ALA A 364 -37.85 -59.80 0.47
C ALA A 364 -39.08 -60.60 0.90
N CYS A 365 -40.05 -60.73 -0.01
CA CYS A 365 -41.30 -61.44 0.18
C CYS A 365 -41.47 -62.55 -0.87
N ASP A 366 -42.38 -63.49 -0.64
CA ASP A 366 -42.65 -64.60 -1.55
C ASP A 366 -43.99 -64.34 -2.27
N PRO A 367 -43.98 -64.01 -3.57
CA PRO A 367 -45.20 -63.73 -4.31
C PRO A 367 -46.03 -64.99 -4.64
N VAL A 368 -45.42 -66.17 -4.59
CA VAL A 368 -46.12 -67.46 -4.81
C VAL A 368 -46.90 -67.86 -3.57
N ALA A 369 -46.26 -67.78 -2.40
CA ALA A 369 -46.93 -67.98 -1.12
C ALA A 369 -47.85 -66.80 -0.76
N GLY A 370 -47.58 -65.60 -1.30
CA GLY A 370 -48.26 -64.37 -0.93
C GLY A 370 -47.92 -63.92 0.50
N THR A 371 -46.71 -64.21 0.98
CA THR A 371 -46.29 -63.98 2.38
C THR A 371 -44.96 -63.25 2.46
N GLY A 372 -44.56 -62.82 3.66
CA GLY A 372 -43.27 -62.17 3.91
C GLY A 372 -43.32 -60.65 3.99
N CYS A 373 -44.49 -60.03 3.82
CA CYS A 373 -44.65 -58.59 3.95
C CYS A 373 -44.62 -58.14 5.42
N PRO A 374 -43.92 -57.02 5.72
CA PRO A 374 -43.73 -56.56 7.09
C PRO A 374 -45.00 -55.92 7.68
N VAL A 375 -45.89 -55.37 6.85
CA VAL A 375 -47.11 -54.69 7.32
C VAL A 375 -48.30 -55.66 7.34
N PRO A 376 -49.04 -55.76 8.46
CA PRO A 376 -50.25 -56.59 8.54
C PRO A 376 -51.31 -56.14 7.53
N GLY A 377 -51.82 -57.08 6.74
CA GLY A 377 -52.84 -56.82 5.71
C GLY A 377 -52.26 -56.62 4.30
N GLU A 378 -50.95 -56.68 4.13
CA GLU A 378 -50.30 -56.68 2.82
C GLU A 378 -50.10 -58.10 2.26
N GLY A 379 -50.04 -58.17 0.93
CA GLY A 379 -49.68 -59.33 0.14
C GLY A 379 -48.42 -59.05 -0.66
N CYS A 380 -47.66 -60.11 -0.92
CA CYS A 380 -46.50 -60.04 -1.81
C CYS A 380 -46.93 -60.28 -3.26
N TYR A 381 -46.49 -59.40 -4.15
CA TYR A 381 -46.88 -59.43 -5.56
C TYR A 381 -45.65 -59.41 -6.47
N LEU A 382 -45.66 -60.27 -7.48
CA LEU A 382 -44.63 -60.31 -8.52
C LEU A 382 -44.79 -59.11 -9.46
N LEU A 383 -43.72 -58.33 -9.64
CA LEU A 383 -43.70 -57.21 -10.59
C LEU A 383 -43.02 -57.57 -11.89
N ASP A 384 -41.83 -58.17 -11.81
CA ASP A 384 -41.08 -58.59 -12.99
C ASP A 384 -40.89 -60.12 -12.96
N PRO A 385 -41.54 -60.86 -13.89
CA PRO A 385 -41.41 -62.31 -13.95
C PRO A 385 -40.04 -62.80 -14.41
N LEU A 386 -39.20 -61.96 -15.01
CA LEU A 386 -37.86 -62.31 -15.46
C LEU A 386 -36.83 -62.24 -14.34
N THR A 387 -36.86 -61.15 -13.55
CA THR A 387 -35.95 -60.97 -12.40
C THR A 387 -36.48 -61.66 -11.14
N GLY A 388 -37.79 -61.88 -11.05
CA GLY A 388 -38.45 -62.44 -9.87
C GLY A 388 -38.72 -61.39 -8.79
N ASP A 389 -38.57 -60.11 -9.11
CA ASP A 389 -38.73 -59.02 -8.16
C ASP A 389 -40.18 -58.89 -7.70
N SER A 390 -40.35 -58.70 -6.40
CA SER A 390 -41.63 -58.61 -5.74
C SER A 390 -41.74 -57.40 -4.82
N LEU A 391 -42.95 -56.89 -4.66
CA LEU A 391 -43.27 -55.81 -3.72
C LEU A 391 -44.50 -56.14 -2.89
N CYS A 392 -44.51 -55.59 -1.69
CA CYS A 392 -45.64 -55.63 -0.79
C CYS A 392 -46.63 -54.51 -1.10
N PHE A 393 -47.88 -54.90 -1.30
CA PHE A 393 -49.00 -53.98 -1.45
C PHE A 393 -50.14 -54.42 -0.54
N THR A 394 -51.11 -53.55 -0.31
CA THR A 394 -52.35 -53.92 0.38
C THR A 394 -52.98 -55.12 -0.32
N ALA A 395 -53.29 -56.17 0.44
CA ALA A 395 -53.77 -57.42 -0.12
C ALA A 395 -55.13 -57.22 -0.81
N GLY A 396 -55.16 -57.48 -2.12
CA GLY A 396 -56.37 -57.57 -2.90
C GLY A 396 -57.27 -58.74 -2.47
N THR A 397 -58.50 -58.72 -2.97
CA THR A 397 -59.52 -59.73 -2.64
C THR A 397 -60.01 -60.52 -3.84
N VAL A 398 -59.61 -60.14 -5.07
CA VAL A 398 -60.06 -60.78 -6.31
C VAL A 398 -59.43 -62.17 -6.43
N GLN A 399 -60.25 -63.19 -6.64
CA GLN A 399 -59.80 -64.59 -6.61
C GLN A 399 -59.29 -65.04 -7.98
N THR A 400 -58.56 -66.17 -8.01
CA THR A 400 -58.06 -66.76 -9.25
C THR A 400 -59.19 -66.99 -10.26
N GLY A 401 -58.99 -66.55 -11.50
CA GLY A 401 -59.95 -66.66 -12.61
C GLY A 401 -60.89 -65.47 -12.78
N ASP A 402 -60.97 -64.58 -11.79
CA ASP A 402 -61.81 -63.38 -11.87
C ASP A 402 -61.07 -62.21 -12.55
N PRO A 403 -61.78 -61.27 -13.22
CA PRO A 403 -61.18 -60.10 -13.85
C PRO A 403 -60.48 -59.17 -12.87
N CYS A 404 -59.34 -58.63 -13.28
CA CYS A 404 -58.54 -57.67 -12.51
C CYS A 404 -58.15 -56.47 -13.38
N LEU A 405 -57.82 -55.33 -12.73
CA LEU A 405 -57.34 -54.13 -13.41
C LEU A 405 -55.85 -53.90 -13.18
N GLY A 406 -55.31 -54.38 -12.07
CA GLY A 406 -53.89 -54.36 -11.75
C GLY A 406 -53.48 -55.52 -10.85
N ILE A 407 -52.17 -55.70 -10.73
CA ILE A 407 -51.55 -56.76 -9.91
C ILE A 407 -52.07 -56.78 -8.45
N PRO A 408 -52.20 -55.64 -7.74
CA PRO A 408 -52.61 -55.64 -6.33
C PRO A 408 -54.09 -55.97 -6.10
N ASP A 409 -54.93 -56.00 -7.14
CA ASP A 409 -56.37 -56.32 -6.99
C ASP A 409 -56.57 -57.79 -6.58
N CYS A 410 -55.63 -58.64 -7.01
CA CYS A 410 -55.68 -60.07 -6.80
C CYS A 410 -55.34 -60.44 -5.36
N ALA A 411 -55.94 -61.53 -4.85
CA ALA A 411 -55.57 -62.09 -3.57
C ALA A 411 -54.11 -62.59 -3.60
N PRO A 412 -53.36 -62.51 -2.47
CA PRO A 412 -51.96 -62.93 -2.42
C PRO A 412 -51.74 -64.35 -2.96
N GLY A 413 -50.61 -64.58 -3.65
CA GLY A 413 -50.36 -65.82 -4.39
C GLY A 413 -50.88 -65.80 -5.85
N ASN A 414 -51.46 -64.68 -6.29
CA ASN A 414 -51.92 -64.47 -7.66
C ASN A 414 -51.31 -63.18 -8.24
N THR A 415 -51.23 -63.11 -9.57
CA THR A 415 -50.91 -61.88 -10.30
C THR A 415 -51.99 -61.60 -11.35
N CYS A 416 -52.13 -60.33 -11.74
CA CYS A 416 -53.06 -59.93 -12.79
C CYS A 416 -52.38 -60.09 -14.16
N ALA A 417 -52.83 -61.06 -14.96
CA ALA A 417 -52.23 -61.37 -16.25
C ALA A 417 -53.31 -61.64 -17.31
N ASP A 418 -52.98 -61.41 -18.58
CA ASP A 418 -53.88 -61.69 -19.71
C ASP A 418 -53.45 -62.98 -20.44
N PRO A 419 -54.15 -64.11 -20.24
CA PRO A 419 -53.88 -65.36 -20.96
C PRO A 419 -54.45 -65.38 -22.40
N GLY A 420 -54.91 -64.23 -22.93
CA GLY A 420 -55.46 -64.08 -24.28
C GLY A 420 -56.98 -63.85 -24.34
N SER A 421 -57.63 -63.59 -23.21
CA SER A 421 -59.07 -63.33 -23.10
C SER A 421 -59.42 -62.19 -22.14
N GLY A 422 -58.45 -61.33 -21.84
CA GLY A 422 -58.56 -60.24 -20.88
C GLY A 422 -57.84 -60.56 -19.57
N PHE A 423 -57.50 -59.50 -18.83
CA PHE A 423 -56.80 -59.58 -17.55
C PHE A 423 -57.64 -60.28 -16.48
N ILE A 424 -57.10 -61.38 -15.96
CA ILE A 424 -57.67 -62.13 -14.83
C ILE A 424 -56.59 -62.40 -13.79
N CYS A 425 -57.00 -62.67 -12.56
CA CYS A 425 -56.07 -63.12 -11.53
C CYS A 425 -55.63 -64.56 -11.83
N VAL A 426 -54.34 -64.76 -12.06
CA VAL A 426 -53.73 -66.05 -12.33
C VAL A 426 -52.87 -66.45 -11.14
N ARG A 427 -53.00 -67.70 -10.70
CA ARG A 427 -52.23 -68.22 -9.57
C ARG A 427 -50.78 -68.45 -9.96
N LEU A 428 -49.87 -67.97 -9.13
CA LEU A 428 -48.44 -68.23 -9.26
C LEU A 428 -48.11 -69.63 -8.73
N CYS A 429 -47.06 -70.23 -9.28
CA CYS A 429 -46.56 -71.52 -8.85
C CYS A 429 -45.04 -71.61 -8.97
N ASP A 430 -44.46 -72.49 -8.17
CA ASP A 430 -43.06 -72.87 -8.21
C ASP A 430 -42.89 -74.36 -7.85
N ALA A 431 -41.66 -74.80 -7.65
CA ALA A 431 -41.37 -76.18 -7.28
C ALA A 431 -41.87 -76.55 -5.87
N ALA A 432 -42.01 -75.58 -4.96
CA ALA A 432 -42.45 -75.79 -3.58
C ALA A 432 -43.99 -75.70 -3.44
N THR A 433 -44.63 -74.94 -4.31
CA THR A 433 -46.05 -74.58 -4.30
C THR A 433 -46.66 -74.87 -5.68
N PRO A 434 -46.98 -76.15 -5.96
CA PRO A 434 -47.58 -76.54 -7.23
C PRO A 434 -49.04 -76.10 -7.35
N CYS A 435 -49.52 -76.05 -8.58
CA CYS A 435 -50.92 -75.71 -8.88
C CYS A 435 -51.91 -76.69 -8.25
N VAL A 436 -52.98 -76.17 -7.65
CA VAL A 436 -54.09 -76.97 -7.11
C VAL A 436 -54.85 -77.69 -8.24
N SER A 437 -54.96 -77.03 -9.40
CA SER A 437 -55.49 -77.58 -10.64
C SER A 437 -54.70 -77.03 -11.82
N GLY A 438 -54.51 -77.85 -12.86
CA GLY A 438 -53.73 -77.48 -14.05
C GLY A 438 -52.24 -77.83 -13.91
N THR A 439 -51.43 -77.26 -14.80
CA THR A 439 -49.97 -77.44 -14.82
C THR A 439 -49.27 -76.13 -14.55
N CYS A 440 -48.14 -76.18 -13.83
CA CYS A 440 -47.31 -75.00 -13.63
C CYS A 440 -46.52 -74.71 -14.90
N GLN A 441 -46.93 -73.66 -15.61
CA GLN A 441 -46.27 -73.17 -16.81
C GLN A 441 -45.16 -72.20 -16.40
N MET A 442 -43.92 -72.69 -16.39
CA MET A 442 -42.76 -71.91 -15.97
C MET A 442 -42.50 -70.75 -16.93
N ILE A 443 -42.34 -69.55 -16.36
CA ILE A 443 -41.98 -68.32 -17.07
C ILE A 443 -40.54 -67.88 -16.80
N SER A 444 -39.96 -68.40 -15.72
CA SER A 444 -38.54 -68.28 -15.40
C SER A 444 -38.00 -69.62 -14.90
N ALA A 445 -36.73 -69.66 -14.45
CA ALA A 445 -36.13 -70.87 -13.91
C ALA A 445 -36.83 -71.38 -12.63
N THR A 446 -37.50 -70.50 -11.89
CA THR A 446 -38.05 -70.79 -10.55
C THR A 446 -39.52 -70.44 -10.40
N LEU A 447 -40.11 -69.69 -11.34
CA LEU A 447 -41.47 -69.18 -11.24
C LEU A 447 -42.32 -69.56 -12.46
N GLY A 448 -43.61 -69.77 -12.24
CA GLY A 448 -44.59 -70.05 -13.28
C GLY A 448 -46.01 -69.62 -12.93
N PHE A 449 -46.91 -69.84 -13.89
CA PHE A 449 -48.35 -69.61 -13.75
C PHE A 449 -49.13 -70.92 -13.81
N CYS A 450 -50.22 -71.01 -13.06
CA CYS A 450 -51.15 -72.13 -13.16
C CYS A 450 -52.08 -71.98 -14.36
N GLY A 451 -51.96 -72.90 -15.32
CA GLY A 451 -52.75 -72.95 -16.55
C GLY A 451 -53.33 -74.33 -16.86
#